data_AF-A0A939QZV3-F1
#
_entry.id   AF-A0A939QZV3-F1
#
_cell.length_a   1.000
_cell.length_b   1.000
_cell.length_c   1.000
_cell.angle_alpha   90.00
_cell.angle_beta   90.00
_cell.angle_gamma   90.00
#
_symmetry.space_group_name_H-M   'P 1'
#
loop_
_entity.id
_entity.type
_entity.pdbx_description
1 polymer ?
#
loop_
_entity_poly.entity_id
_entity_poly.type
_entity_poly.pdbx_seq_one_letter_code
_entity_poly.pdbx_strand_id
1 'polypeptide(L)' 'MVVRFIYRMSATPSCDIIEMDNETWNKFLRLESMTSRINMIIKILDREYMAETIRELAWIPLDDNMDLVVHTE' A
#
# COMPACT_ATOMS: atom_id res chain seq x y z
N MET A 1 -2.78 -2.10 13.26
CA MET A 1 -1.87 -2.97 12.49
C MET A 1 -0.91 -2.08 11.73
N VAL A 2 0.40 -2.32 11.89
CA VAL A 2 1.41 -1.54 11.15
C VAL A 2 1.78 -2.31 9.89
N VAL A 3 1.85 -1.62 8.76
CA VAL A 3 2.13 -2.25 7.46
C VAL A 3 3.24 -1.49 6.75
N ARG A 4 4.25 -2.23 6.29
CA ARG A 4 5.29 -1.66 5.43
C ARG A 4 4.84 -1.76 3.98
N PHE A 5 4.72 -0.63 3.30
CA PHE A 5 4.39 -0.55 1.89
C PHE A 5 5.64 -0.29 1.06
N ILE A 6 5.77 -1.05 -0.02
CA ILE A 6 6.82 -0.89 -1.00
C ILE A 6 6.12 -0.62 -2.32
N TYR A 7 6.46 0.50 -2.96
CA TYR A 7 5.90 0.83 -4.26
C TYR A 7 6.98 1.28 -5.22
N ARG A 8 6.82 0.88 -6.48
CA ARG A 8 7.77 1.22 -7.54
C ARG A 8 7.29 2.45 -8.29
N MET A 9 8.06 3.54 -8.19
CA MET A 9 7.93 4.66 -9.12
C MET A 9 8.82 4.42 -10.35
N SER A 10 8.51 5.11 -11.45
CA SER A 10 9.20 5.01 -12.74
C SER A 10 10.74 5.16 -12.67
N ALA A 11 11.27 5.77 -11.60
CA ALA A 11 12.71 5.98 -11.42
C ALA A 11 13.30 5.32 -10.16
N THR A 12 12.54 5.11 -9.08
CA THR A 12 13.09 4.60 -7.81
C THR A 12 12.02 3.86 -6.99
N PRO A 13 12.31 2.64 -6.51
CA PRO A 13 11.45 1.98 -5.53
C PRO A 13 11.49 2.79 -4.23
N SER A 14 10.31 3.15 -3.73
CA SER A 14 10.13 3.84 -2.46
C SER A 14 9.40 2.94 -1.48
N CYS A 15 9.66 3.17 -0.20
CA CYS A 15 9.06 2.40 0.87
C CYS A 15 8.56 3.37 1.94
N ASP A 16 7.29 3.28 2.29
CA ASP A 16 6.68 4.00 3.40
C ASP A 16 6.09 2.99 4.38
N ILE A 17 6.20 3.28 5.67
CA ILE A 17 5.51 2.51 6.71
C ILE A 17 4.25 3.27 7.04
N ILE A 18 3.10 2.62 6.93
CA ILE A 18 1.82 3.20 7.29
C ILE A 18 1.15 2.38 8.37
N GLU A 19 0.52 3.08 9.30
CA GLU A 19 -0.28 2.45 10.33
C GLU A 19 -1.75 2.52 9.91
N MET A 20 -2.41 1.37 9.94
CA MET A 20 -3.84 1.24 9.67
C MET A 20 -4.50 0.64 10.90
N ASP A 21 -5.63 1.21 11.32
CA ASP A 21 -6.51 0.50 12.24
C ASP A 21 -7.09 -0.76 11.57
N ASN A 22 -7.65 -1.65 12.38
CA ASN A 22 -8.19 -2.92 11.87
C ASN A 22 -9.35 -2.72 10.88
N GLU A 23 -10.12 -1.63 11.01
CA GLU A 23 -11.23 -1.35 10.10
C GLU A 23 -10.70 -0.94 8.72
N THR A 24 -9.75 -0.02 8.68
CA THR A 24 -9.09 0.48 7.48
C THR A 24 -8.32 -0.63 6.78
N TRP A 25 -7.64 -1.48 7.54
CA TRP A 25 -6.96 -2.65 6.99
C TRP A 25 -7.93 -3.64 6.33
N ASN A 26 -9.04 -3.97 7.01
CA ASN A 26 -10.07 -4.84 6.44
C ASN A 26 -10.71 -4.23 5.18
N LYS A 27 -10.91 -2.90 5.16
CA LYS A 27 -11.36 -2.20 3.97
C LYS A 27 -10.34 -2.33 2.84
N PHE A 28 -9.06 -2.09 3.12
CA PHE A 28 -7.96 -2.18 2.15
C PHE A 28 -7.89 -3.56 1.47
N LEU A 29 -7.95 -4.64 2.26
CA LEU A 29 -7.90 -6.01 1.75
C LEU A 29 -9.07 -6.35 0.82
N ARG A 30 -10.26 -5.79 1.09
CA ARG A 30 -11.48 -6.01 0.30
C ARG A 30 -11.56 -5.19 -0.98
N LEU A 31 -10.64 -4.25 -1.21
CA LEU A 31 -10.59 -3.50 -2.46
C LEU A 31 -10.19 -4.44 -3.61
N GLU A 32 -11.00 -4.47 -4.66
CA GLU A 32 -10.80 -5.36 -5.80
C GLU A 32 -9.77 -4.82 -6.81
N SER A 33 -9.64 -3.49 -6.94
CA SER A 33 -8.72 -2.89 -7.90
C SER A 33 -7.47 -2.30 -7.26
N MET A 34 -6.34 -2.48 -7.95
CA MET A 34 -5.06 -1.87 -7.58
C MET A 34 -5.17 -0.34 -7.46
N THR A 35 -5.87 0.30 -8.39
CA THR A 35 -6.13 1.75 -8.37
C THR A 35 -6.82 2.19 -7.08
N SER A 36 -7.80 1.43 -6.58
CA SER A 36 -8.48 1.76 -5.32
C SER A 36 -7.56 1.63 -4.12
N ARG A 37 -6.70 0.58 -4.11
CA ARG A 37 -5.69 0.36 -3.07
C ARG A 37 -4.67 1.50 -3.04
N ILE A 38 -4.16 1.90 -4.21
CA ILE A 38 -3.25 3.04 -4.36
C ILE A 38 -3.93 4.32 -3.85
N ASN A 39 -5.17 4.61 -4.26
CA ASN A 39 -5.91 5.80 -3.84
C ASN A 39 -6.12 5.88 -2.32
N MET A 40 -6.37 4.74 -1.67
CA MET A 40 -6.47 4.69 -0.21
C MET A 40 -5.12 5.02 0.46
N ILE A 41 -4.02 4.46 -0.04
CA ILE A 41 -2.69 4.64 0.53
C ILE A 41 -2.19 6.06 0.35
N ILE A 42 -2.30 6.63 -0.85
CA ILE A 42 -1.85 8.00 -1.10
C ILE A 42 -2.65 9.01 -0.27
N LYS A 43 -3.91 8.71 0.05
CA LYS A 43 -4.73 9.51 0.95
C LYS A 43 -4.26 9.42 2.41
N ILE A 44 -3.85 8.23 2.86
CA ILE A 44 -3.27 8.03 4.20
C ILE A 44 -1.92 8.73 4.32
N LEU A 45 -1.12 8.69 3.25
CA LEU A 45 0.20 9.33 3.18
C LEU A 45 0.15 10.84 2.95
N ASP A 46 -1.01 11.41 2.63
CA ASP A 46 -1.19 12.79 2.18
C ASP A 46 -0.33 13.13 0.94
N ARG A 47 -0.33 12.22 -0.05
CA ARG A 47 0.47 12.30 -1.29
C ARG A 47 -0.35 12.03 -2.55
N GLU A 48 -1.49 12.68 -2.70
CA GLU A 48 -2.40 12.47 -3.85
C GLU A 48 -1.72 12.65 -5.22
N TYR A 49 -0.70 13.52 -5.29
CA TYR A 49 0.10 13.75 -6.50
C TYR A 49 0.88 12.52 -6.99
N MET A 50 0.99 11.46 -6.19
CA MET A 50 1.74 10.24 -6.53
C MET A 50 0.91 9.18 -7.24
N ALA A 51 -0.42 9.33 -7.34
CA ALA A 51 -1.33 8.31 -7.88
C ALA A 51 -0.88 7.75 -9.25
N GLU A 52 -0.47 8.64 -10.16
CA GLU A 52 -0.09 8.29 -11.54
C GLU A 52 1.36 7.76 -11.66
N THR A 53 2.14 7.86 -10.59
CA THR A 53 3.56 7.48 -10.57
C THR A 53 3.79 6.06 -10.06
N ILE A 54 2.84 5.50 -9.31
CA ILE A 54 2.92 4.18 -8.69
C ILE A 54 2.54 3.12 -9.72
N ARG A 55 3.46 2.19 -9.99
CA ARG A 55 3.25 1.08 -10.95
C ARG A 55 3.00 -0.27 -10.28
N GLU A 56 3.65 -0.49 -9.15
CA GLU A 56 3.58 -1.74 -8.42
C GLU A 56 3.42 -1.40 -6.94
N LEU A 57 2.68 -2.26 -6.22
CA LEU A 57 2.42 -2.10 -4.80
C LEU A 57 2.55 -3.45 -4.11
N ALA A 58 3.41 -3.51 -3.10
CA ALA A 58 3.54 -4.63 -2.20
C ALA A 58 3.36 -4.15 -0.76
N TRP A 59 2.86 -5.04 0.11
CA TRP A 59 2.73 -4.75 1.53
C TRP A 59 3.12 -5.91 2.40
N ILE A 60 3.65 -5.57 3.57
CA ILE A 60 4.11 -6.52 4.58
C ILE A 60 3.42 -6.16 5.89
N PRO A 61 2.51 -7.00 6.40
CA PRO A 61 2.05 -6.91 7.78
C PRO A 61 3.27 -6.97 8.72
N LEU A 62 3.35 -6.05 9.69
CA LEU A 62 4.40 -6.08 10.71
C LEU A 62 3.97 -6.80 11.99
N ASP A 63 2.84 -7.50 11.93
CA ASP A 63 2.36 -8.37 13.00
C ASP A 63 3.17 -9.70 12.98
N ASP A 64 3.10 -10.49 14.05
CA ASP A 64 3.92 -11.72 14.24
C ASP A 64 3.73 -12.81 13.15
N ASN A 65 2.75 -12.65 12.25
CA ASN A 65 2.50 -13.50 11.09
C ASN A 65 2.87 -12.76 9.79
N MET A 66 4.11 -12.96 9.35
CA MET A 66 4.64 -12.32 8.13
C MET A 66 4.25 -13.10 6.86
N ASP A 67 3.23 -12.62 6.15
CA ASP A 67 3.02 -12.98 4.74
C ASP A 67 3.30 -11.75 3.86
N LEU A 68 4.34 -11.82 3.03
CA LEU A 68 4.62 -10.82 2.00
C LEU A 68 3.59 -10.99 0.88
N VAL A 69 2.73 -9.99 0.68
CA VAL A 69 1.79 -9.97 -0.45
C VAL A 69 2.32 -8.99 -1.51
N VAL A 70 2.75 -9.53 -2.64
CA VAL A 70 3.19 -8.76 -3.81
C VAL A 70 2.08 -8.76 -4.85
N HIS A 71 1.67 -7.58 -5.29
CA HIS A 71 0.77 -7.44 -6.43
C HIS A 71 1.49 -6.67 -7.55
N THR A 72 1.60 -7.33 -8.70
CA THR A 72 2.10 -6.77 -9.96
C THR A 72 0.95 -6.73 -10.97
N GLU A 73 0.92 -5.71 -11.82
CA GLU A 73 0.10 -5.73 -13.05
C GLU A 73 0.63 -6.77 -14.04
#